data_AF-A0A2H0SNC0-F1
#
_entry.id   AF-A0A2H0SNC0-F1
#
_cell.length_a   1.000
_cell.length_b   1.000
_cell.length_c   1.000
_cell.angle_alpha   90.00
_cell.angle_beta   90.00
_cell.angle_gamma   90.00
#
_symmetry.space_group_name_H-M   'P 1'
#
loop_
_entity.id
_entity.type
_entity.pdbx_description
1 polymer ?
#
loop_
_entity_poly.entity_id
_entity_poly.type
_entity_poly.pdbx_seq_one_letter_code
_entity_poly.pdbx_strand_id
1 'polypeptide(L)'
;MPGSVYLPPCLGQFDLYSLMVCGIILVMQKLTFAFIAVVLLIFVLTGLYIRSAEAEKKQLRSQIETQQISDLHQLPSEEESATRSAVPSKQLGAIEGSLSFPSSGIPDTMEVCAEHTKTLEITCTGEIQKSDDYTFGFGYQLELTPGSYLVYAQLPNDSYRAYYSDFVLCGLAASCPSHNPIMVTVEPNMTASGIDPQDWYDTNQ
;
A
#
# COMPACT_ATOMS: atom_id res chain seq x y z
N MET A 1 -51.48 -76.04 24.84
CA MET A 1 -50.23 -76.52 24.20
C MET A 1 -49.47 -75.32 23.67
N PRO A 2 -48.13 -75.29 23.79
CA PRO A 2 -47.30 -74.09 23.73
C PRO A 2 -46.77 -73.80 22.32
N GLY A 3 -46.43 -72.55 22.03
CA GLY A 3 -45.55 -72.20 20.92
C GLY A 3 -45.45 -70.69 20.70
N SER A 4 -44.33 -70.10 20.32
CA SER A 4 -42.91 -70.45 20.44
C SER A 4 -42.19 -69.12 20.21
N VAL A 5 -41.26 -68.74 21.08
CA VAL A 5 -40.54 -67.45 21.01
C VAL A 5 -39.47 -67.54 19.92
N TYR A 6 -39.57 -66.68 18.91
CA TYR A 6 -38.52 -66.51 17.89
C TYR A 6 -37.46 -65.53 18.39
N LEU A 7 -36.28 -66.07 18.69
CA LEU A 7 -35.02 -65.32 18.78
C LEU A 7 -34.32 -65.34 17.41
N PRO A 8 -33.76 -64.22 16.93
CA PRO A 8 -33.00 -64.22 15.69
C PRO A 8 -31.63 -64.87 15.89
N PRO A 9 -31.15 -65.63 14.89
CA PRO A 9 -29.83 -66.25 14.92
C PRO A 9 -28.75 -65.20 14.56
N CYS A 10 -27.96 -64.79 15.54
CA CYS A 10 -26.64 -64.21 15.28
C CYS A 10 -25.66 -65.36 15.12
N LEU A 11 -25.32 -65.72 13.87
CA LEU A 11 -24.06 -66.37 13.49
C LEU A 11 -24.07 -66.51 11.96
N GLY A 12 -23.37 -65.61 11.27
CA GLY A 12 -23.21 -65.67 9.82
C GLY A 12 -22.22 -64.65 9.29
N GLN A 13 -21.14 -65.16 8.71
CA GLN A 13 -20.23 -64.49 7.76
C GLN A 13 -19.42 -63.27 8.24
N PHE A 14 -18.15 -63.49 8.56
CA PHE A 14 -17.15 -62.41 8.53
C PHE A 14 -16.82 -62.08 7.06
N ASP A 15 -17.55 -61.12 6.51
CA ASP A 15 -17.27 -60.57 5.17
C ASP A 15 -15.94 -59.79 5.16
N LEU A 16 -15.10 -60.08 4.16
CA LEU A 16 -13.82 -59.40 3.90
C LEU A 16 -13.98 -57.87 3.82
N TYR A 17 -15.16 -57.42 3.39
CA TYR A 17 -15.56 -56.02 3.29
C TYR A 17 -15.59 -55.32 4.66
N SER A 18 -16.01 -56.01 5.72
CA SER A 18 -16.09 -55.46 7.07
C SER A 18 -14.71 -55.22 7.68
N LEU A 19 -13.75 -56.13 7.41
CA LEU A 19 -12.35 -55.95 7.80
C LEU A 19 -11.66 -54.82 7.01
N MET A 20 -11.99 -54.67 5.73
CA MET A 20 -11.44 -53.62 4.87
C MET A 20 -11.93 -52.22 5.28
N VAL A 21 -13.23 -52.09 5.59
CA VAL A 21 -13.83 -50.85 6.09
C VAL A 21 -13.27 -50.47 7.47
N CYS A 22 -13.10 -51.44 8.37
CA CYS A 22 -12.49 -51.21 9.69
C CYS A 22 -11.02 -50.72 9.57
N GLY A 23 -10.25 -51.31 8.65
CA GLY A 23 -8.89 -50.87 8.34
C GLY A 23 -8.81 -49.44 7.83
N ILE A 24 -9.70 -49.05 6.91
CA ILE A 24 -9.76 -47.67 6.37
C ILE A 24 -10.17 -46.67 7.46
N ILE A 25 -11.14 -47.01 8.32
CA ILE A 25 -11.56 -46.15 9.43
C ILE A 25 -10.40 -45.93 10.42
N LEU A 26 -9.64 -46.97 10.75
CA LEU A 26 -8.46 -46.86 11.62
C LEU A 26 -7.35 -45.99 11.00
N VAL A 27 -7.14 -46.09 9.69
CA VAL A 27 -6.17 -45.26 8.96
C VAL A 27 -6.63 -43.79 8.90
N MET A 28 -7.90 -43.54 8.56
CA MET A 28 -8.47 -42.19 8.53
C MET A 28 -8.44 -41.55 9.92
N GLN A 29 -8.75 -42.30 10.97
CA GLN A 29 -8.70 -41.81 12.35
C GLN A 29 -7.27 -41.38 12.76
N LYS A 30 -6.25 -42.16 12.38
CA LYS A 30 -4.84 -41.77 12.61
C LYS A 30 -4.43 -40.52 11.82
N LEU A 31 -4.89 -40.39 10.58
CA LEU A 31 -4.64 -39.21 9.75
C LEU A 31 -5.31 -37.95 10.34
N THR A 32 -6.54 -38.07 10.85
CA THR A 32 -7.24 -36.97 11.50
C THR A 32 -6.51 -36.52 12.76
N PHE A 33 -6.04 -37.44 13.61
CA PHE A 33 -5.24 -37.07 14.79
C PHE A 33 -3.90 -36.42 14.41
N ALA A 34 -3.23 -36.90 13.36
CA ALA A 34 -2.00 -36.28 12.87
C ALA A 34 -2.28 -34.85 12.35
N PHE A 35 -3.37 -34.64 11.62
CA PHE A 35 -3.75 -33.32 11.12
C PHE A 35 -4.08 -32.34 12.26
N ILE A 36 -4.85 -32.77 13.27
CA ILE A 36 -5.15 -31.94 14.44
C ILE A 36 -3.86 -31.55 15.18
N ALA A 37 -2.91 -32.49 15.33
CA ALA A 37 -1.63 -32.21 15.97
C ALA A 37 -0.80 -31.18 15.20
N VAL A 38 -0.78 -31.25 13.86
CA VAL A 38 -0.08 -30.28 13.01
C VAL A 38 -0.73 -28.90 13.11
N VAL A 39 -2.06 -28.82 13.06
CA VAL A 39 -2.78 -27.53 13.20
C VAL A 39 -2.49 -26.90 14.56
N LEU A 40 -2.54 -27.68 15.65
CA LEU A 40 -2.21 -27.17 16.98
C LEU A 40 -0.75 -26.69 17.09
N LEU A 41 0.18 -27.40 16.46
CA LEU A 41 1.59 -26.98 16.41
C LEU A 41 1.73 -25.63 15.69
N ILE A 42 1.06 -25.44 14.55
CA ILE A 42 1.07 -24.19 13.79
C ILE A 42 0.53 -23.05 14.67
N PHE A 43 -0.61 -23.23 15.35
CA PHE A 43 -1.16 -22.20 16.25
C PHE A 43 -0.19 -21.80 17.37
N VAL A 44 0.51 -22.78 17.97
CA VAL A 44 1.52 -22.51 19.00
C VAL A 44 2.69 -21.73 18.42
N LEU A 45 3.21 -22.14 17.26
CA LEU A 45 4.33 -21.45 16.60
C LEU A 45 3.96 -20.02 16.20
N THR A 46 2.76 -19.81 15.64
CA THR A 46 2.26 -18.47 15.30
C THR A 46 2.10 -17.60 16.56
N GLY A 47 1.57 -18.16 17.65
CA GLY A 47 1.45 -17.43 18.92
C GLY A 47 2.81 -17.01 19.52
N LEU A 48 3.82 -17.88 19.41
CA LEU A 48 5.20 -17.55 19.82
C LEU A 48 5.81 -16.44 18.94
N TYR A 49 5.58 -16.51 17.63
CA TYR A 49 6.07 -15.51 16.67
C TYR A 49 5.49 -14.11 16.93
N ILE A 50 4.19 -14.01 17.20
CA ILE A 50 3.53 -12.74 17.51
C ILE A 50 4.11 -12.13 18.80
N ARG A 51 4.35 -12.96 19.84
CA ARG A 51 4.97 -12.48 21.09
C ARG A 51 6.40 -11.99 20.90
N SER A 52 7.21 -12.64 20.05
CA SER A 52 8.57 -12.15 19.78
C SER A 52 8.56 -10.80 19.05
N ALA A 53 7.64 -10.60 18.09
CA ALA A 53 7.55 -9.35 17.33
C ALA A 53 7.15 -8.14 18.20
N GLU A 54 6.32 -8.33 19.24
CA GLU A 54 5.96 -7.27 20.18
C GLU A 54 7.14 -6.81 21.06
N ALA A 55 8.09 -7.72 21.37
CA ALA A 55 9.26 -7.38 22.18
C ALA A 55 10.21 -6.41 21.45
N GLU A 56 10.40 -6.59 20.14
CA GLU A 56 11.26 -5.73 19.31
C GLU A 56 10.70 -4.31 19.19
N LYS A 57 9.37 -4.16 19.03
CA LYS A 57 8.72 -2.85 18.96
C LYS A 57 8.91 -2.02 20.24
N LYS A 58 8.98 -2.65 21.40
CA LYS A 58 9.17 -1.95 22.69
C LYS A 58 10.60 -1.39 22.82
N GLN A 59 11.60 -2.12 22.34
CA GLN A 59 12.99 -1.64 22.35
C GLN A 59 13.17 -0.45 21.40
N LEU A 60 12.57 -0.50 20.21
CA LEU A 60 12.68 0.57 19.22
C LEU A 60 12.05 1.90 19.72
N ARG A 61 10.87 1.84 20.36
CA ARG A 61 10.22 3.04 20.92
C ARG A 61 11.07 3.72 22.01
N SER A 62 11.73 2.94 22.85
CA SER A 62 12.62 3.46 23.91
C SER A 62 13.84 4.20 23.35
N GLN A 63 14.40 3.70 22.23
CA GLN A 63 15.53 4.37 21.57
C GLN A 63 15.12 5.70 20.91
N ILE A 64 13.96 5.74 20.25
CA ILE A 64 13.44 6.97 19.61
C ILE A 64 13.19 8.07 20.66
N GLU A 65 12.60 7.72 21.79
CA GLU A 65 12.33 8.67 22.88
C GLU A 65 13.62 9.23 23.50
N THR A 66 14.67 8.41 23.62
CA THR A 66 15.98 8.85 24.13
C THR A 66 16.70 9.77 23.14
N GLN A 67 16.60 9.50 21.83
CA GLN A 67 17.23 10.31 20.80
C GLN A 67 16.57 11.69 20.67
N GLN A 68 15.24 11.73 20.77
CA GLN A 68 14.49 12.98 20.67
C GLN A 68 14.71 13.93 21.86
N ILE A 69 15.05 13.41 23.05
CA ILE A 69 15.42 14.21 24.23
C ILE A 69 16.85 14.76 24.11
N SER A 70 17.76 14.05 23.44
CA SER A 70 19.12 14.54 23.17
C SER A 70 19.13 15.69 22.19
N ASP A 71 18.25 15.68 21.18
CA ASP A 71 18.13 16.76 20.20
C ASP A 71 17.41 18.00 20.77
N LEU A 72 16.55 17.83 21.77
CA LEU A 72 15.85 18.96 22.42
C LEU A 72 16.70 19.72 23.45
N HIS A 73 17.84 19.18 23.89
CA HIS A 73 18.74 19.85 24.84
C HIS A 73 19.75 20.80 24.16
N GLN A 74 19.66 20.97 22.85
CA GLN A 74 20.43 21.95 22.11
C GLN A 74 19.48 22.91 21.38
N LEU A 75 18.60 23.58 22.14
CA LEU A 75 18.12 24.90 21.74
C LEU A 75 19.32 25.86 21.87
N PRO A 76 19.90 26.36 20.77
CA PRO A 76 20.83 27.45 20.85
C PRO A 76 20.01 28.67 21.26
N SER A 77 20.38 29.23 22.41
CA SER A 77 20.01 30.55 22.88
C SER A 77 19.95 31.56 21.72
N GLU A 78 18.74 31.88 21.26
CA GLU A 78 18.45 33.01 20.38
C GLU A 78 18.69 34.31 21.13
N GLU A 79 19.95 34.72 21.31
CA GLU A 79 20.24 36.11 21.68
C GLU A 79 21.67 36.60 21.42
N GLU A 80 22.40 36.07 20.43
CA GLU A 80 23.55 36.83 19.91
C GLU A 80 23.98 36.33 18.52
N SER A 81 23.69 37.13 17.49
CA SER A 81 24.47 37.30 16.25
C SER A 81 23.53 37.63 15.09
N ALA A 82 22.90 38.80 15.20
CA ALA A 82 22.56 39.57 14.02
C ALA A 82 23.87 39.86 13.26
N THR A 83 24.11 39.09 12.20
CA THR A 83 24.91 39.37 10.98
C THR A 83 25.51 38.04 10.49
N ARG A 84 24.67 37.15 9.99
CA ARG A 84 25.08 36.14 9.02
C ARG A 84 24.19 36.27 7.80
N SER A 85 24.87 36.60 6.70
CA SER A 85 24.42 36.61 5.32
C SER A 85 23.16 35.76 5.10
N ALA A 86 22.04 36.42 4.76
CA ALA A 86 20.85 35.73 4.29
C ALA A 86 21.23 34.97 3.03
N VAL A 87 21.46 33.66 3.16
CA VAL A 87 21.39 32.76 2.01
C VAL A 87 19.98 32.94 1.45
N PRO A 88 19.81 33.27 0.16
CA PRO A 88 18.47 33.34 -0.42
C PRO A 88 17.78 32.01 -0.17
N SER A 89 16.81 31.99 0.75
CA SER A 89 15.91 30.86 0.91
C SER A 89 15.23 30.68 -0.44
N LYS A 90 15.53 29.58 -1.13
CA LYS A 90 14.88 29.25 -2.40
C LYS A 90 13.42 29.00 -2.05
N GLN A 91 12.57 30.00 -2.27
CA GLN A 91 11.15 29.91 -1.94
C GLN A 91 10.55 28.81 -2.83
N LEU A 92 10.18 27.69 -2.22
CA LEU A 92 9.55 26.56 -2.90
C LEU A 92 8.04 26.78 -2.95
N GLY A 93 7.38 26.22 -3.95
CA GLY A 93 5.95 25.97 -3.95
C GLY A 93 5.68 24.47 -3.93
N ALA A 94 4.42 24.08 -4.03
CA ALA A 94 4.02 22.68 -4.09
C ALA A 94 2.94 22.42 -5.14
N ILE A 95 2.86 21.18 -5.61
CA ILE A 95 1.75 20.65 -6.39
C ILE A 95 1.11 19.52 -5.58
N GLU A 96 -0.22 19.46 -5.60
CA GLU A 96 -1.00 18.45 -4.90
C GLU A 96 -2.16 17.96 -5.78
N GLY A 97 -2.47 16.66 -5.69
CA GLY A 97 -3.66 16.09 -6.32
C GLY A 97 -3.93 14.64 -5.93
N SER A 98 -5.00 14.11 -6.49
CA SER A 98 -5.47 12.73 -6.32
C SER A 98 -4.80 11.80 -7.32
N LEU A 99 -4.44 10.61 -6.85
CA LEU A 99 -3.86 9.54 -7.65
C LEU A 99 -4.91 8.54 -8.11
N SER A 100 -4.79 8.06 -9.34
CA SER A 100 -5.56 6.95 -9.87
C SER A 100 -4.65 5.98 -10.62
N PHE A 101 -5.09 4.73 -10.80
CA PHE A 101 -4.39 3.72 -11.59
C PHE A 101 -5.44 2.78 -12.22
N PRO A 102 -5.29 2.32 -13.48
CA PRO A 102 -6.29 1.52 -14.19
C PRO A 102 -6.30 0.05 -13.74
N SER A 103 -6.24 -0.19 -12.42
CA SER A 103 -6.32 -1.51 -11.80
C SER A 103 -7.15 -1.43 -10.51
N SER A 104 -7.33 -2.56 -9.81
CA SER A 104 -8.06 -2.59 -8.54
C SER A 104 -7.33 -1.91 -7.36
N GLY A 105 -6.09 -1.42 -7.55
CA GLY A 105 -5.33 -0.70 -6.52
C GLY A 105 -4.22 0.18 -7.09
N ILE A 106 -3.76 1.12 -6.27
CA ILE A 106 -2.60 1.97 -6.55
C ILE A 106 -1.32 1.20 -6.18
N PRO A 107 -0.37 1.01 -7.11
CA PRO A 107 0.91 0.36 -6.80
C PRO A 107 1.75 1.21 -5.83
N ASP A 108 2.31 0.58 -4.79
CA ASP A 108 3.17 1.26 -3.81
C ASP A 108 4.47 1.82 -4.40
N THR A 109 4.85 1.35 -5.59
CA THR A 109 6.04 1.81 -6.31
C THR A 109 5.76 2.99 -7.24
N MET A 110 4.51 3.39 -7.40
CA MET A 110 4.14 4.48 -8.31
C MET A 110 4.72 5.81 -7.81
N GLU A 111 5.16 6.64 -8.75
CA GLU A 111 5.68 7.98 -8.47
C GLU A 111 4.96 9.03 -9.30
N VAL A 112 4.92 10.25 -8.77
CA VAL A 112 4.50 11.44 -9.51
C VAL A 112 5.70 12.30 -9.80
N CYS A 113 5.85 12.66 -11.07
CA CYS A 113 6.93 13.48 -11.57
C CYS A 113 6.38 14.78 -12.16
N ALA A 114 7.16 15.84 -12.01
CA ALA A 114 6.95 17.11 -12.65
C ALA A 114 8.17 17.45 -13.51
N GLU A 115 7.94 17.63 -14.82
CA GLU A 115 8.95 18.04 -15.78
C GLU A 115 8.87 19.55 -16.02
N HIS A 116 9.95 20.26 -15.72
CA HIS A 116 10.00 21.71 -15.91
C HIS A 116 10.08 22.05 -17.41
N THR A 117 9.06 22.73 -17.93
CA THR A 117 8.88 22.99 -19.38
C THR A 117 10.04 23.73 -20.07
N LYS A 118 10.81 24.55 -19.35
CA LYS A 118 11.98 25.27 -19.92
C LYS A 118 13.32 24.56 -19.77
N THR A 119 13.58 23.89 -18.65
CA THR A 119 14.88 23.29 -18.32
C THR A 119 14.89 21.79 -18.58
N LEU A 120 13.71 21.18 -18.76
CA LEU A 120 13.49 19.74 -18.86
C LEU A 120 13.97 18.96 -17.62
N GLU A 121 14.15 19.66 -16.50
CA GLU A 121 14.48 19.05 -15.22
C GLU A 121 13.26 18.33 -14.68
N ILE A 122 13.44 17.07 -14.28
CA ILE A 122 12.38 16.21 -13.74
C ILE A 122 12.61 16.07 -12.24
N THR A 123 11.57 16.33 -11.44
CA THR A 123 11.55 16.07 -10.01
C THR A 123 10.39 15.13 -9.71
N CYS A 124 10.62 14.07 -8.96
CA CYS A 124 9.61 13.06 -8.65
C CYS A 124 9.44 12.87 -7.14
N THR A 125 8.24 12.43 -6.74
CA THR A 125 7.94 11.94 -5.39
C THR A 125 7.26 10.57 -5.48
N GLY A 126 7.71 9.64 -4.64
CA GLY A 126 7.02 8.38 -4.38
C GLY A 126 6.21 8.41 -3.08
N GLU A 127 6.09 9.59 -2.44
CA GLU A 127 5.35 9.75 -1.20
C GLU A 127 3.85 9.82 -1.47
N ILE A 128 3.19 8.67 -1.30
CA ILE A 128 1.74 8.54 -1.44
C ILE A 128 1.06 8.89 -0.11
N GLN A 129 0.21 9.90 -0.13
CA GLN A 129 -0.61 10.31 0.99
C GLN A 129 -1.94 9.57 1.00
N LYS A 130 -2.42 9.17 2.18
CA LYS A 130 -3.72 8.49 2.35
C LYS A 130 -4.65 9.39 3.16
N SER A 131 -5.72 9.85 2.53
CA SER A 131 -6.76 10.68 3.15
C SER A 131 -8.08 10.50 2.40
N ASP A 132 -9.20 10.61 3.11
CA ASP A 132 -10.54 10.61 2.52
C ASP A 132 -10.82 11.87 1.67
N ASP A 133 -9.95 12.89 1.75
CA ASP A 133 -10.04 14.11 0.93
C ASP A 133 -9.68 13.87 -0.55
N TYR A 134 -8.94 12.79 -0.85
CA TYR A 134 -8.56 12.43 -2.21
C TYR A 134 -9.60 11.52 -2.87
N THR A 135 -9.83 11.68 -4.18
CA THR A 135 -10.93 11.01 -4.91
C THR A 135 -11.00 9.49 -4.71
N PHE A 136 -9.83 8.83 -4.57
CA PHE A 136 -9.72 7.39 -4.38
C PHE A 136 -9.04 7.01 -3.06
N GLY A 137 -8.91 7.95 -2.11
CA GLY A 137 -8.21 7.74 -0.85
C GLY A 137 -6.68 7.87 -0.93
N PHE A 138 -6.14 8.19 -2.12
CA PHE A 138 -4.71 8.32 -2.39
C PHE A 138 -4.42 9.64 -3.09
N GLY A 139 -3.43 10.37 -2.59
CA GLY A 139 -2.95 11.61 -3.16
C GLY A 139 -1.43 11.72 -3.06
N TYR A 140 -0.90 12.86 -3.49
CA TYR A 140 0.52 13.17 -3.43
C TYR A 140 0.71 14.65 -3.16
N GLN A 141 1.90 15.00 -2.68
CA GLN A 141 2.38 16.38 -2.66
C GLN A 141 3.83 16.40 -3.11
N LEU A 142 4.16 17.35 -3.99
CA LEU A 142 5.48 17.48 -4.59
C LEU A 142 5.96 18.93 -4.45
N GLU A 143 7.01 19.15 -3.67
CA GLU A 143 7.65 20.46 -3.54
C GLU A 143 8.53 20.75 -4.76
N LEU A 144 8.35 21.93 -5.33
CA LEU A 144 9.02 22.35 -6.56
C LEU A 144 9.48 23.80 -6.46
N THR A 145 10.47 24.14 -7.26
CA THR A 145 10.82 25.54 -7.48
C THR A 145 9.72 26.25 -8.27
N PRO A 146 9.58 27.57 -8.13
CA PRO A 146 8.62 28.31 -8.95
C PRO A 146 8.91 28.17 -10.44
N GLY A 147 7.89 27.88 -11.23
CA GLY A 147 8.06 27.51 -12.63
C GLY A 147 6.80 26.94 -13.25
N SER A 148 6.94 26.41 -14.46
CA SER A 148 5.84 25.82 -15.21
C SER A 148 6.18 24.38 -15.57
N TYR A 149 5.30 23.45 -15.24
CA TYR A 149 5.56 22.02 -15.24
C TYR A 149 4.50 21.24 -16.02
N LEU A 150 4.92 20.14 -16.64
CA LEU A 150 4.02 19.05 -17.03
C LEU A 150 4.08 17.99 -15.93
N VAL A 151 2.93 17.60 -15.41
CA VAL A 151 2.84 16.68 -14.27
C VAL A 151 2.27 15.36 -14.74
N TYR A 152 2.90 14.27 -14.32
CA TYR A 152 2.47 12.92 -14.67
C TYR A 152 2.79 11.89 -13.59
N ALA A 153 1.99 10.82 -13.53
CA ALA A 153 2.26 9.63 -12.75
C ALA A 153 2.91 8.56 -13.63
N GLN A 154 3.81 7.75 -13.07
CA GLN A 154 4.42 6.62 -13.76
C GLN A 154 4.78 5.48 -12.81
N LEU A 155 5.02 4.30 -13.37
CA LEU A 155 5.65 3.20 -12.65
C LEU A 155 7.17 3.20 -12.89
N PRO A 156 7.98 2.81 -11.90
CA PRO A 156 9.42 2.69 -12.09
C PRO A 156 9.74 1.71 -13.21
N ASN A 157 10.60 2.14 -14.13
CA ASN A 157 11.00 1.39 -15.33
C ASN A 157 9.88 1.18 -16.36
N ASP A 158 8.76 1.89 -16.25
CA ASP A 158 7.76 1.99 -17.30
C ASP A 158 7.95 3.33 -18.04
N SER A 159 7.77 3.31 -19.36
CA SER A 159 7.76 4.54 -20.18
C SER A 159 6.38 5.17 -20.23
N TYR A 160 5.34 4.44 -19.82
CA TYR A 160 3.97 4.91 -19.85
C TYR A 160 3.69 5.90 -18.73
N ARG A 161 3.12 7.05 -19.08
CA ARG A 161 2.83 8.15 -18.15
C ARG A 161 1.34 8.46 -18.16
N ALA A 162 0.82 8.88 -17.01
CA ALA A 162 -0.51 9.45 -16.91
C ALA A 162 -0.41 10.93 -16.62
N TYR A 163 -0.69 11.77 -17.60
CA TYR A 163 -0.57 13.21 -17.45
C TYR A 163 -1.77 13.82 -16.75
N TYR A 164 -1.54 14.98 -16.12
CA TYR A 164 -2.61 15.94 -15.89
C TYR A 164 -2.93 16.62 -17.23
N SER A 165 -4.11 16.37 -17.78
CA SER A 165 -4.44 16.69 -19.17
C SER A 165 -5.87 17.22 -19.35
N ASP A 166 -6.19 17.69 -20.56
CA ASP A 166 -7.57 18.04 -20.96
C ASP A 166 -8.56 16.89 -20.70
N PHE A 167 -8.11 15.64 -20.83
CA PHE A 167 -8.92 14.44 -20.61
C PHE A 167 -9.36 14.33 -19.15
N VAL A 168 -8.45 14.64 -18.23
CA VAL A 168 -8.72 14.68 -16.78
C VAL A 168 -9.74 15.77 -16.46
N LEU A 169 -9.55 16.99 -16.99
CA LEU A 169 -10.48 18.11 -16.76
C LEU A 169 -11.88 17.87 -17.34
N CYS A 170 -11.97 17.05 -18.39
CA CYS A 170 -13.22 16.64 -19.01
C CYS A 170 -13.87 15.42 -18.29
N GLY A 171 -13.29 14.96 -17.18
CA GLY A 171 -13.86 13.92 -16.33
C GLY A 171 -13.61 12.50 -16.83
N LEU A 172 -12.53 12.28 -17.60
CA LEU A 172 -12.10 10.97 -18.10
C LEU A 172 -13.16 10.25 -18.97
N ALA A 173 -14.07 11.01 -19.58
CA ALA A 173 -15.12 10.44 -20.42
C ALA A 173 -14.59 10.09 -21.81
N ALA A 174 -15.05 8.98 -22.38
CA ALA A 174 -14.67 8.58 -23.75
C ALA A 174 -15.03 9.61 -24.84
N SER A 175 -15.93 10.56 -24.53
CA SER A 175 -16.30 11.67 -25.41
C SER A 175 -15.33 12.86 -25.36
N CYS A 176 -14.35 12.85 -24.46
CA CYS A 176 -13.40 13.94 -24.32
C CYS A 176 -12.48 14.01 -25.55
N PRO A 177 -12.29 15.20 -26.14
CA PRO A 177 -11.68 15.31 -27.46
C PRO A 177 -10.15 15.35 -27.46
N SER A 178 -9.52 15.50 -26.29
CA SER A 178 -8.09 15.83 -26.16
C SER A 178 -7.48 15.13 -24.95
N HIS A 179 -6.26 14.65 -25.13
CA HIS A 179 -5.37 14.12 -24.08
C HIS A 179 -4.16 15.05 -23.85
N ASN A 180 -4.20 16.29 -24.38
CA ASN A 180 -3.05 17.19 -24.30
C ASN A 180 -2.67 17.48 -22.83
N PRO A 181 -1.40 17.32 -22.45
CA PRO A 181 -0.93 17.70 -21.12
C PRO A 181 -1.13 19.19 -20.84
N ILE A 182 -1.55 19.49 -19.61
CA ILE A 182 -1.79 20.86 -19.16
C ILE A 182 -0.59 21.35 -18.36
N MET A 183 -0.18 22.59 -18.66
CA MET A 183 0.90 23.25 -17.95
C MET A 183 0.42 23.75 -16.59
N VAL A 184 1.11 23.34 -15.53
CA VAL A 184 0.85 23.75 -14.15
C VAL A 184 1.87 24.80 -13.74
N THR A 185 1.39 25.92 -13.19
CA THR A 185 2.26 26.99 -12.67
C THR A 185 2.43 26.84 -11.16
N VAL A 186 3.68 26.78 -10.71
CA VAL A 186 4.05 26.76 -9.29
C VAL A 186 4.53 28.14 -8.89
N GLU A 187 3.87 28.73 -7.91
CA GLU A 187 4.25 30.02 -7.31
C GLU A 187 4.98 29.80 -5.97
N PRO A 188 5.89 30.72 -5.58
CA PRO A 188 6.61 30.59 -4.32
C PRO A 188 5.66 30.62 -3.12
N ASN A 189 5.83 29.66 -2.20
CA ASN A 189 5.05 29.45 -0.98
C ASN A 189 3.55 29.19 -1.21
N MET A 190 3.18 28.73 -2.41
CA MET A 190 1.82 28.38 -2.77
C MET A 190 1.73 26.90 -3.16
N THR A 191 0.58 26.29 -2.88
CA THR A 191 0.25 24.94 -3.36
C THR A 191 -0.73 25.03 -4.53
N ALA A 192 -0.37 24.47 -5.67
CA ALA A 192 -1.28 24.23 -6.78
C ALA A 192 -1.99 22.88 -6.56
N SER A 193 -3.24 22.92 -6.08
CA SER A 193 -4.03 21.73 -5.77
C SER A 193 -4.96 21.32 -6.94
N GLY A 194 -5.46 20.09 -6.90
CA GLY A 194 -6.36 19.54 -7.94
C GLY A 194 -5.62 19.16 -9.23
N ILE A 195 -4.32 18.92 -9.12
CA ILE A 195 -3.47 18.49 -10.23
C ILE A 195 -3.43 16.98 -10.21
N ASP A 196 -4.40 16.38 -10.89
CA ASP A 196 -4.68 14.95 -10.84
C ASP A 196 -4.09 14.23 -12.08
N PRO A 197 -2.87 13.66 -12.02
CA PRO A 197 -2.24 12.99 -13.15
C PRO A 197 -2.86 11.60 -13.41
N GLN A 198 -4.01 11.58 -14.09
CA GLN A 198 -4.88 10.41 -14.20
C GLN A 198 -5.14 9.94 -15.62
N ASP A 199 -4.52 10.58 -16.62
CA ASP A 199 -4.71 10.24 -18.03
C ASP A 199 -3.89 9.00 -18.45
N TRP A 200 -4.32 7.83 -17.97
CA TRP A 200 -3.74 6.54 -18.35
C TRP A 200 -4.20 6.05 -19.73
N TYR A 201 -4.85 6.87 -20.54
CA TYR A 201 -5.48 6.45 -21.80
C TYR A 201 -4.92 7.18 -23.02
N ASP A 202 -3.96 8.09 -22.85
CA ASP A 202 -3.25 8.68 -23.97
C ASP A 202 -2.34 7.63 -24.65
N THR A 203 -2.63 7.36 -25.92
CA THR A 203 -1.92 6.39 -26.74
C THR A 203 -0.83 7.02 -27.61
N ASN A 204 -0.66 8.34 -27.59
CA ASN A 204 0.27 9.08 -28.44
C ASN A 204 1.46 9.68 -27.67
N GLN A 205 1.97 8.94 -26.68
CA GLN A 205 3.06 9.35 -25.81
C GLN A 205 4.45 8.99 -26.35
#